data_AF-A0A2E5X7Z0-F1
#
_entry.id   AF-A0A2E5X7Z0-F1
#
_cell.length_a   1.000
_cell.length_b   1.000
_cell.length_c   1.000
_cell.angle_alpha   90.00
_cell.angle_beta   90.00
_cell.angle_gamma   90.00
#
_symmetry.space_group_name_H-M   'P 1'
#
loop_
_entity.id
_entity.type
_entity.pdbx_description
1 polymer ?
#
loop_
_entity_poly.entity_id
_entity_poly.type
_entity_poly.pdbx_seq_one_letter_code
_entity_poly.pdbx_strand_id
1 'polypeptide(L)'
;MANRIRTSVGLAILLFTMCLAPTASAESAVELDNPIWLSESDLGLEAIAVGGESTQKVLVAGADGYARLLDGADPTEQIELATPTDDTIRAIDWHPRGKTALLVGDNGLMLRYVAEDHSVTTVTGSSQLVNLDMAAVAW
;
A
#
# COMPACT_ATOMS: atom_id res chain seq x y z
N MET A 1 37.94 -4.60 -56.78
CA MET A 1 37.60 -5.90 -56.12
C MET A 1 38.08 -5.95 -54.67
N ALA A 2 39.34 -5.62 -54.37
CA ALA A 2 39.91 -5.68 -53.02
C ALA A 2 39.20 -4.83 -51.95
N ASN A 3 38.68 -3.65 -52.29
CA ASN A 3 38.00 -2.77 -51.30
C ASN A 3 36.64 -3.31 -50.84
N ARG A 4 35.90 -4.00 -51.72
CA ARG A 4 34.61 -4.63 -51.40
C ARG A 4 34.77 -5.85 -50.49
N ILE A 5 35.84 -6.62 -50.70
CA ILE A 5 36.17 -7.78 -49.86
C ILE A 5 36.57 -7.33 -48.45
N ARG A 6 37.36 -6.25 -48.33
CA ARG A 6 37.73 -5.65 -47.04
C ARG A 6 36.53 -5.17 -46.24
N THR A 7 35.57 -4.50 -46.88
CA THR A 7 34.33 -4.05 -46.22
C THR A 7 33.44 -5.21 -45.79
N SER A 8 33.31 -6.26 -46.62
CA SER A 8 32.51 -7.45 -46.28
C SER A 8 33.12 -8.24 -45.11
N VAL A 9 34.45 -8.39 -45.08
CA VAL A 9 35.15 -9.05 -43.96
C VAL A 9 35.03 -8.23 -42.68
N GLY A 10 35.17 -6.90 -42.76
CA GLY A 10 34.97 -6.01 -41.62
C GLY A 10 33.55 -6.09 -41.04
N LEU A 11 32.53 -6.12 -41.92
CA LEU A 11 31.13 -6.25 -41.51
C LEU A 11 30.86 -7.61 -40.85
N ALA A 12 31.41 -8.70 -41.40
CA ALA A 12 31.25 -10.04 -40.84
C ALA A 12 31.87 -10.17 -39.45
N ILE A 13 33.06 -9.58 -39.22
CA ILE A 13 33.70 -9.56 -37.91
C ILE A 13 32.86 -8.75 -36.91
N LEU A 14 32.35 -7.59 -37.31
CA LEU A 14 31.49 -6.76 -36.45
C LEU A 14 30.22 -7.51 -36.01
N LEU A 15 29.54 -8.15 -36.96
CA LEU A 15 28.33 -8.93 -36.67
C LEU A 15 28.63 -10.10 -35.73
N PHE A 16 29.75 -10.80 -35.95
CA PHE A 16 30.17 -11.89 -35.09
C PHE A 16 30.51 -11.41 -33.66
N THR A 17 31.14 -10.24 -33.51
CA THR A 17 31.41 -9.64 -32.19
C THR A 17 30.14 -9.22 -31.45
N MET A 18 29.09 -8.79 -32.16
CA MET A 18 27.80 -8.47 -31.53
C MET A 18 27.08 -9.73 -31.01
N CYS A 19 27.20 -10.87 -31.69
CA CYS A 19 26.64 -12.15 -31.22
C CYS A 19 27.34 -12.71 -29.97
N LEU A 20 28.56 -12.25 -29.66
CA LEU A 20 29.33 -12.67 -28.48
C LEU A 20 29.19 -11.70 -27.30
N ALA A 21 28.36 -10.64 -27.44
CA ALA A 21 28.12 -9.72 -26.35
C ALA A 21 27.39 -10.45 -25.19
N PRO A 22 27.84 -10.31 -23.93
CA PRO A 22 27.16 -10.93 -22.80
C PRO A 22 25.74 -10.37 -22.66
N THR A 23 24.76 -11.25 -22.51
CA THR A 23 23.40 -10.86 -22.14
C THR A 23 23.42 -10.44 -20.66
N ALA A 24 23.17 -9.17 -20.39
CA ALA A 24 22.93 -8.70 -19.03
C ALA A 24 21.58 -9.26 -18.56
N SER A 25 21.61 -10.19 -17.59
CA SER A 25 20.43 -10.61 -16.85
C SER A 25 20.36 -9.80 -15.57
N ALA A 26 19.24 -9.11 -15.34
CA ALA A 26 18.97 -8.45 -14.08
C ALA A 26 17.98 -9.33 -13.31
N GLU A 27 18.48 -10.07 -12.32
CA GLU A 27 17.67 -10.79 -11.36
C GLU A 27 17.39 -9.88 -10.17
N SER A 28 16.17 -9.92 -9.62
CA SER A 28 15.82 -9.09 -8.46
C SER A 28 16.65 -9.52 -7.26
N ALA A 29 17.26 -8.56 -6.55
CA ALA A 29 17.94 -8.85 -5.29
C ALA A 29 16.95 -9.15 -4.14
N VAL A 30 15.66 -8.90 -4.35
CA VAL A 30 14.59 -9.14 -3.39
C VAL A 30 13.56 -10.08 -4.01
N GLU A 31 13.35 -11.21 -3.36
CA GLU A 31 12.27 -12.14 -3.65
C GLU A 31 11.15 -11.92 -2.63
N LEU A 32 9.91 -11.77 -3.13
CA LEU A 32 8.73 -11.76 -2.27
C LEU A 32 8.33 -13.21 -2.04
N ASP A 33 8.34 -13.63 -0.78
CA ASP A 33 7.92 -14.97 -0.39
C ASP A 33 6.61 -14.90 0.41
N ASN A 34 5.72 -15.86 0.16
CA ASN A 34 4.42 -16.02 0.83
C ASN A 34 3.53 -14.75 0.88
N PRO A 35 3.12 -14.17 -0.26
CA PRO A 35 2.17 -13.07 -0.25
C PRO A 35 0.81 -13.52 0.30
N ILE A 36 0.13 -12.60 0.98
CA ILE A 36 -1.27 -12.78 1.39
C ILE A 36 -2.19 -11.94 0.51
N TRP A 37 -3.45 -12.36 0.42
CA TRP A 37 -4.51 -11.62 -0.25
C TRP A 37 -5.52 -11.15 0.78
N LEU A 38 -5.84 -9.85 0.76
CA LEU A 38 -6.88 -9.30 1.65
C LEU A 38 -8.29 -9.62 1.13
N SER A 39 -8.43 -9.67 -0.19
CA SER A 39 -9.66 -10.02 -0.91
C SER A 39 -9.32 -10.52 -2.32
N GLU A 40 -10.26 -11.26 -2.92
CA GLU A 40 -10.26 -11.64 -4.33
C GLU A 40 -10.79 -10.52 -5.25
N SER A 41 -11.35 -9.46 -4.67
CA SER A 41 -11.87 -8.29 -5.37
C SER A 41 -11.05 -7.04 -5.07
N ASP A 42 -11.20 -6.02 -5.91
CA ASP A 42 -10.72 -4.68 -5.59
C ASP A 42 -11.43 -4.17 -4.33
N LEU A 43 -10.65 -3.68 -3.38
CA LEU A 43 -11.10 -3.11 -2.11
C LEU A 43 -11.03 -1.58 -2.10
N GLY A 44 -10.50 -0.97 -3.17
CA GLY A 44 -10.31 0.47 -3.23
C GLY A 44 -9.48 1.01 -2.07
N LEU A 45 -8.39 0.34 -1.71
CA LEU A 45 -7.53 0.75 -0.58
C LEU A 45 -6.86 2.09 -0.88
N GLU A 46 -7.07 3.07 -0.01
CA GLU A 46 -6.56 4.43 -0.14
C GLU A 46 -5.64 4.82 1.03
N ALA A 47 -5.75 4.12 2.16
CA ALA A 47 -5.02 4.45 3.38
C ALA A 47 -4.32 3.23 3.98
N ILE A 48 -3.10 3.46 4.47
CA ILE A 48 -2.33 2.52 5.27
C ILE A 48 -1.60 3.27 6.38
N ALA A 49 -1.61 2.72 7.60
CA ALA A 49 -0.80 3.25 8.69
C ALA A 49 -0.30 2.15 9.61
N VAL A 50 0.99 2.24 9.95
CA VAL A 50 1.68 1.32 10.86
C VAL A 50 1.74 1.92 12.26
N GLY A 51 1.35 1.16 13.27
CA GLY A 51 1.34 1.59 14.66
C GLY A 51 1.18 0.42 15.63
N GLY A 52 0.33 0.57 16.64
CA GLY A 52 0.20 -0.39 17.75
C GLY A 52 1.09 -0.07 18.95
N GLU A 53 0.71 -0.57 20.13
CA GLU A 53 1.44 -0.30 21.39
C GLU A 53 2.65 -1.23 21.58
N SER A 54 2.43 -2.55 21.50
CA SER A 54 3.44 -3.57 21.82
C SER A 54 3.90 -4.38 20.61
N THR A 55 2.99 -4.74 19.72
CA THR A 55 3.31 -5.35 18.42
C THR A 55 2.98 -4.38 17.31
N GLN A 56 3.72 -4.50 16.21
CA GLN A 56 3.45 -3.73 15.00
C GLN A 56 2.07 -4.14 14.49
N LYS A 57 1.16 -3.18 14.40
CA LYS A 57 -0.13 -3.33 13.75
C LYS A 57 -0.20 -2.47 12.50
N VAL A 58 -0.96 -2.93 11.52
CA VAL A 58 -1.18 -2.21 10.27
C VAL A 58 -2.68 -2.00 10.10
N LEU A 59 -3.12 -0.75 10.07
CA LEU A 59 -4.46 -0.41 9.61
C LEU A 59 -4.41 -0.16 8.11
N VAL A 60 -5.32 -0.78 7.38
CA VAL A 60 -5.61 -0.47 5.98
C VAL A 60 -7.07 -0.07 5.86
N ALA A 61 -7.37 0.90 5.01
CA ALA A 61 -8.73 1.34 4.75
C ALA A 61 -8.90 1.90 3.34
N GLY A 62 -10.14 2.04 2.89
CA GLY A 62 -10.43 2.41 1.52
C GLY A 62 -11.88 2.77 1.25
N ALA A 63 -12.30 2.47 0.02
CA ALA A 63 -13.66 2.67 -0.48
C ALA A 63 -14.72 1.93 0.34
N ASP A 64 -15.97 2.40 0.24
CA ASP A 64 -17.15 1.81 0.88
C ASP A 64 -16.97 1.55 2.39
N GLY A 65 -16.24 2.45 3.07
CA GLY A 65 -15.91 2.33 4.49
C GLY A 65 -15.02 1.14 4.85
N TYR A 66 -14.43 0.42 3.89
CA TYR A 66 -13.60 -0.75 4.15
C TYR A 66 -12.46 -0.40 5.10
N ALA A 67 -12.28 -1.19 6.16
CA ALA A 67 -11.12 -1.10 7.04
C ALA A 67 -10.77 -2.46 7.65
N ARG A 68 -9.47 -2.70 7.80
CA ARG A 68 -8.94 -3.93 8.39
C ARG A 68 -7.68 -3.64 9.20
N LEU A 69 -7.54 -4.33 10.31
CA LEU A 69 -6.33 -4.37 11.11
C LEU A 69 -5.58 -5.67 10.82
N LEU A 70 -4.27 -5.57 10.60
CA LEU A 70 -3.36 -6.70 10.45
C LEU A 70 -2.33 -6.69 11.56
N ASP A 71 -1.87 -7.87 11.97
CA ASP A 71 -0.60 -7.99 12.64
C ASP A 71 0.56 -7.80 11.64
N GLY A 72 1.56 -7.02 12.03
CA GLY A 72 2.70 -6.69 11.19
C GLY A 72 3.78 -7.78 11.14
N ALA A 73 3.79 -8.70 12.11
CA ALA A 73 4.69 -9.85 12.12
C ALA A 73 4.06 -11.07 11.43
N ASP A 74 2.75 -11.28 11.64
CA ASP A 74 1.97 -12.30 10.93
C ASP A 74 0.73 -11.68 10.26
N PRO A 75 0.79 -11.30 8.98
CA PRO A 75 -0.32 -10.62 8.32
C PRO A 75 -1.53 -11.55 8.07
N THR A 76 -1.42 -12.86 8.33
CA THR A 76 -2.58 -13.76 8.33
C THR A 76 -3.47 -13.56 9.56
N GLU A 77 -2.94 -13.00 10.64
CA GLU A 77 -3.72 -12.52 11.77
C GLU A 77 -4.32 -11.15 11.45
N GLN A 78 -5.62 -11.15 11.14
CA GLN A 78 -6.35 -9.96 10.71
C GLN A 78 -7.73 -9.84 11.34
N ILE A 79 -8.19 -8.60 11.50
CA ILE A 79 -9.50 -8.26 12.03
C ILE A 79 -10.17 -7.27 11.09
N GLU A 80 -11.29 -7.65 10.51
CA GLU A 80 -12.15 -6.73 9.77
C GLU A 80 -12.86 -5.79 10.74
N LEU A 81 -12.83 -4.50 10.44
CA LEU A 81 -13.36 -3.47 11.33
C LEU A 81 -14.73 -3.04 10.85
N ALA A 82 -15.71 -3.09 11.75
CA ALA A 82 -17.05 -2.57 11.49
C ALA A 82 -17.03 -1.04 11.59
N THR A 83 -16.87 -0.37 10.45
CA THR A 83 -16.93 1.10 10.35
C THR A 83 -18.38 1.56 10.23
N PRO A 84 -18.76 2.71 10.82
CA PRO A 84 -20.12 3.23 10.74
C PRO A 84 -20.30 4.17 9.54
N THR A 85 -19.79 3.81 8.37
CA THR A 85 -19.79 4.66 7.16
C THR A 85 -19.69 3.82 5.89
N ASP A 86 -20.20 4.38 4.79
CA ASP A 86 -19.96 3.89 3.42
C ASP A 86 -19.08 4.88 2.62
N ASP A 87 -18.59 5.96 3.25
CA ASP A 87 -17.71 6.94 2.60
C ASP A 87 -16.28 6.39 2.48
N THR A 88 -15.51 6.90 1.50
CA THR A 88 -14.11 6.48 1.32
C THR A 88 -13.23 7.01 2.44
N ILE A 89 -12.48 6.12 3.09
CA ILE A 89 -11.45 6.48 4.07
C ILE A 89 -10.15 6.76 3.31
N ARG A 90 -9.62 7.98 3.43
CA ARG A 90 -8.45 8.46 2.66
C ARG A 90 -7.14 8.49 3.42
N ALA A 91 -7.18 8.63 4.75
CA ALA A 91 -5.96 8.67 5.54
C ALA A 91 -6.18 8.12 6.94
N ILE A 92 -5.12 7.56 7.50
CA ILE A 92 -5.07 7.02 8.86
C ILE A 92 -3.82 7.55 9.53
N ASP A 93 -3.92 7.92 10.81
CA ASP A 93 -2.73 8.13 11.63
C ASP A 93 -2.93 7.62 13.06
N TRP A 94 -1.88 7.01 13.60
CA TRP A 94 -1.90 6.43 14.94
C TRP A 94 -1.53 7.48 15.97
N HIS A 95 -2.24 7.47 17.11
CA HIS A 95 -1.71 8.17 18.28
C HIS A 95 -0.34 7.56 18.63
N PRO A 96 0.68 8.36 19.00
CA PRO A 96 2.03 7.88 19.37
C PRO A 96 2.11 6.81 20.47
N ARG A 97 1.01 6.54 21.18
CA ARG A 97 0.92 5.50 22.20
C ARG A 97 0.37 4.17 21.66
N GLY A 98 -0.03 4.13 20.39
CA GLY A 98 -0.51 2.93 19.70
C GLY A 98 -1.89 2.41 20.14
N LYS A 99 -2.58 3.10 21.06
CA LYS A 99 -3.89 2.65 21.59
C LYS A 99 -5.09 3.08 20.77
N THR A 100 -4.91 4.07 19.91
CA THR A 100 -5.97 4.64 19.08
C THR A 100 -5.38 5.11 17.76
N ALA A 101 -6.21 5.19 16.74
CA ALA A 101 -5.89 5.86 15.48
C ALA A 101 -7.05 6.75 15.03
N LEU A 102 -6.74 7.82 14.31
CA LEU A 102 -7.73 8.58 13.54
C LEU A 102 -7.78 8.05 12.12
N LEU A 103 -8.98 7.95 11.57
CA LEU A 103 -9.23 7.70 10.17
C LEU A 103 -10.04 8.88 9.64
N VAL A 104 -9.65 9.44 8.50
CA VAL A 104 -10.37 10.54 7.86
C VAL A 104 -10.67 10.22 6.41
N GLY A 105 -11.71 10.83 5.86
CA GLY A 105 -12.14 10.54 4.49
C GLY A 105 -13.06 11.57 3.89
N ASP A 106 -13.85 11.12 2.92
CA ASP A 106 -14.80 11.94 2.18
C ASP A 106 -15.92 12.49 3.07
N ASN A 107 -16.52 13.60 2.64
CA ASN A 107 -17.74 14.14 3.22
C ASN A 107 -17.69 14.43 4.73
N GLY A 108 -16.53 14.85 5.24
CA GLY A 108 -16.32 15.15 6.66
C GLY A 108 -16.11 13.92 7.55
N LEU A 109 -15.89 12.74 6.97
CA LEU A 109 -15.70 11.49 7.71
C LEU A 109 -14.50 11.55 8.64
N MET A 110 -14.73 11.45 9.95
CA MET A 110 -13.67 11.35 10.93
C MET A 110 -14.04 10.27 11.95
N LEU A 111 -13.23 9.21 11.99
CA LEU A 111 -13.41 8.05 12.84
C LEU A 111 -12.24 7.89 13.80
N ARG A 112 -12.48 7.21 14.91
CA ARG A 112 -11.47 6.77 15.86
C ARG A 112 -11.52 5.26 16.01
N TYR A 113 -10.40 4.62 15.75
CA TYR A 113 -10.14 3.22 16.12
C TYR A 113 -9.64 3.14 17.58
N VAL A 114 -10.05 2.11 18.32
CA VAL A 114 -9.60 1.81 19.69
C VAL A 114 -9.03 0.40 19.75
N ALA A 115 -7.79 0.27 20.24
CA ALA A 115 -7.06 -0.99 20.23
C ALA A 115 -7.55 -2.02 21.25
N GLU A 116 -8.19 -1.57 22.33
CA GLU A 116 -8.65 -2.43 23.43
C GLU A 116 -9.78 -3.38 23.00
N ASP A 117 -10.69 -2.90 22.16
CA ASP A 117 -11.90 -3.63 21.73
C ASP A 117 -12.10 -3.68 20.21
N HIS A 118 -11.14 -3.14 19.45
CA HIS A 118 -11.18 -3.00 18.00
C HIS A 118 -12.37 -2.18 17.46
N SER A 119 -12.99 -1.35 18.29
CA SER A 119 -14.11 -0.52 17.86
C SER A 119 -13.65 0.61 16.93
N VAL A 120 -14.51 0.96 15.97
CA VAL A 120 -14.37 2.16 15.14
C VAL A 120 -15.62 3.01 15.32
N THR A 121 -15.43 4.25 15.77
CA THR A 121 -16.55 5.16 16.11
C THR A 121 -16.34 6.54 15.53
N THR A 122 -17.43 7.22 15.19
CA THR A 122 -17.37 8.61 14.71
C THR A 122 -16.81 9.54 15.80
N VAL A 123 -15.88 10.42 15.41
CA VAL A 123 -15.34 11.44 16.31
C VAL A 123 -16.39 12.51 16.56
N THR A 124 -16.65 12.81 17.84
CA THR A 124 -17.60 13.86 18.23
C THR A 124 -17.18 15.22 17.66
N GLY A 125 -18.11 15.90 16.98
CA GLY A 125 -17.89 17.21 16.37
C GLY A 125 -17.53 17.18 14.88
N SER A 126 -17.30 15.99 14.29
CA SER A 126 -17.01 15.85 12.86
C SER A 126 -18.12 16.36 11.94
N SER A 127 -19.36 16.47 12.43
CA SER A 127 -20.51 17.02 11.68
C SER A 127 -20.31 18.45 11.17
N GLN A 128 -19.36 19.20 11.75
CA GLN A 128 -19.01 20.54 11.27
C GLN A 128 -18.18 20.50 9.96
N LEU A 129 -17.69 19.34 9.56
CA LEU A 129 -16.82 19.13 8.39
C LEU A 129 -17.58 18.49 7.21
N VAL A 130 -18.88 18.28 7.32
CA VAL A 130 -19.70 17.67 6.26
C VAL A 130 -19.56 18.48 4.95
N ASN A 131 -19.46 17.78 3.81
CA ASN A 131 -19.10 18.29 2.48
C ASN A 131 -17.63 18.74 2.32
N LEU A 132 -16.73 18.44 3.26
CA LEU A 132 -15.30 18.61 3.09
C LEU A 132 -14.60 17.25 3.01
N ASP A 133 -13.88 17.00 1.94
CA ASP A 133 -13.08 15.79 1.81
C ASP A 133 -11.75 15.98 2.55
N MET A 134 -11.45 15.07 3.48
CA MET A 134 -10.20 15.08 4.23
C MET A 134 -9.22 14.11 3.61
N ALA A 135 -8.21 14.64 2.93
CA ALA A 135 -7.20 13.83 2.26
C ALA A 135 -6.05 13.37 3.17
N ALA A 136 -5.89 13.97 4.36
CA ALA A 136 -4.78 13.67 5.25
C ALA A 136 -5.14 13.94 6.71
N VAL A 137 -4.48 13.22 7.61
CA VAL A 137 -4.50 13.42 9.06
C VAL A 137 -3.12 13.16 9.63
N ALA A 138 -2.78 13.86 10.71
CA ALA A 138 -1.60 13.63 11.52
C ALA A 138 -1.95 13.85 13.00
N TRP A 139 -1.40 13.03 13.88
CA TRP A 139 -1.59 13.08 15.33
C TRP A 139 -0.42 13.77 16.05
#